data_AF-A0A2H5V2N3-F1
#
_entry.id   AF-A0A2H5V2N3-F1
#
_cell.length_a   1.000
_cell.length_b   1.000
_cell.length_c   1.000
_cell.angle_alpha   90.00
_cell.angle_beta   90.00
_cell.angle_gamma   90.00
#
_symmetry.space_group_name_H-M   'P 1'
#
loop_
_entity.id
_entity.type
_entity.pdbx_description
1 polymer ?
#
loop_
_entity_poly.entity_id
_entity_poly.type
_entity_poly.pdbx_seq_one_letter_code
_entity_poly.pdbx_strand_id
1 'polypeptide(L)'
;MRKDSTGISTMVGMAIIIAIFFTTLIPLYLYMSSLYSLLSNETNSRMIRDVDRETEDLKLFVEGKSGINQENPSISVILKNTSPLLIRVERIWMMNVETGSPVGDAPCIDRVLDVPPGWNVTIQVNACVQGFTGRAQFIAVTERGRLFGSEPIDLLRGRIISGLFPYTLTVSVINMKRGSEYTIDILPLGDADIHPRSITYKATASNENISLSFGATAGTFLVYLSESGVLVSTSRLLAPPTNPVAVTLPDYWNAIFILSRSPIQPVTIDLEISAPTRVLEGQSFQFQIILSLPAQADEDVRVNHDRIIQAIRISGDYEQNTLQCLPIAETLTPGSTSIALSCSLTAAELQGNRNSGSITITVNQLQNCGTGVNSGQPYPSDQDSTTIDVRRQKGR
;
A
#
# COMPACT_ATOMS: atom_id res chain seq x y z
N MET A 1 25.51 21.29 117.44
CA MET A 1 24.61 20.67 116.44
C MET A 1 24.43 21.63 115.28
N ARG A 2 25.29 21.54 114.25
CA ARG A 2 25.05 22.20 112.96
C ARG A 2 24.10 21.29 112.19
N LYS A 3 22.93 21.80 111.80
CA LYS A 3 21.94 21.07 111.01
C LYS A 3 22.09 21.56 109.57
N ASP A 4 22.65 20.70 108.74
CA ASP A 4 22.90 20.96 107.31
C ASP A 4 21.57 21.17 106.57
N SER A 5 21.23 22.44 106.29
CA SER A 5 20.03 22.82 105.51
C SER A 5 20.28 22.87 104.00
N THR A 6 21.48 22.49 103.55
CA THR A 6 21.91 22.54 102.15
C THR A 6 21.42 21.37 101.29
N GLY A 7 20.80 20.33 101.87
CA GLY A 7 20.26 19.18 101.12
C GLY A 7 18.83 19.36 100.58
N ILE A 8 17.97 20.11 101.28
CA ILE A 8 16.52 20.15 101.00
C ILE A 8 16.22 21.03 99.76
N SER A 9 16.90 22.17 99.61
CA SER A 9 16.75 23.05 98.45
C SER A 9 17.13 22.33 97.14
N THR A 10 18.21 21.54 97.18
CA THR A 10 18.69 20.75 96.04
C THR A 10 17.70 19.67 95.64
N MET A 11 17.01 19.03 96.59
CA MET A 11 15.97 18.03 96.31
C MET A 11 14.70 18.65 95.71
N VAL A 12 14.27 19.82 96.19
CA VAL A 12 13.11 20.53 95.63
C VAL A 12 13.41 21.06 94.23
N GLY A 13 14.60 21.62 94.00
CA GLY A 13 15.04 22.06 92.68
C GLY A 13 15.11 20.90 91.67
N MET A 14 15.64 19.74 92.08
CA MET A 14 15.65 18.54 91.25
C MET A 14 14.23 18.05 90.93
N ALA A 15 13.32 18.06 91.90
CA ALA A 15 11.93 17.65 91.69
C ALA A 15 11.20 18.55 90.68
N ILE A 16 11.43 19.87 90.72
CA ILE A 16 10.86 20.81 89.74
C ILE A 16 11.43 20.57 88.34
N ILE A 17 12.75 20.35 88.21
CA ILE A 17 13.38 20.05 86.92
C ILE A 17 12.84 18.75 86.33
N ILE A 18 12.67 17.70 87.15
CA ILE A 18 12.06 16.45 86.74
C ILE A 18 10.61 16.70 86.30
N ALA A 19 9.83 17.45 87.07
CA ALA A 19 8.46 17.78 86.69
C ALA A 19 8.40 18.53 85.34
N ILE A 20 9.29 19.49 85.10
CA ILE A 20 9.40 20.19 83.81
C ILE A 20 9.78 19.22 82.69
N PHE A 21 10.73 18.32 82.93
CA PHE A 21 11.14 17.30 81.95
C PHE A 21 9.95 16.41 81.54
N PHE A 22 9.19 15.91 82.51
CA PHE A 22 8.03 15.06 82.25
C PHE A 22 6.84 15.81 81.65
N THR A 23 6.66 17.09 81.97
CA THR A 23 5.51 17.89 81.48
C THR A 23 5.78 18.62 80.17
N THR A 24 7.04 18.85 79.80
CA THR A 24 7.39 19.59 78.57
C THR A 24 8.10 18.72 77.54
N LEU A 25 9.18 18.01 77.93
CA LEU A 25 10.00 17.27 76.97
C LEU A 25 9.33 15.99 76.49
N ILE A 26 8.65 15.25 77.37
CA ILE A 26 7.92 14.03 76.97
C ILE A 26 6.75 14.36 76.03
N PRO A 27 5.85 15.31 76.33
CA PRO A 27 4.80 15.68 75.39
C PRO A 27 5.32 16.24 74.07
N LEU A 28 6.41 17.02 74.09
CA LEU A 28 7.04 17.52 72.87
C LEU A 28 7.59 16.38 72.00
N TYR A 29 8.24 15.38 72.61
CA TYR A 29 8.73 14.20 71.90
C TYR A 29 7.58 13.40 71.27
N LEU A 30 6.50 13.14 72.04
CA LEU A 30 5.32 12.45 71.53
C LEU A 30 4.64 13.22 70.39
N TYR A 31 4.58 14.55 70.51
CA TYR A 31 4.07 15.43 69.45
C TYR A 31 4.92 15.34 68.17
N MET A 32 6.25 15.45 68.30
CA MET A 32 7.16 15.30 67.16
C MET A 32 7.04 13.92 66.50
N SER A 33 6.95 12.85 67.29
CA SER A 33 6.74 11.49 66.78
C SER A 33 5.43 11.36 65.98
N SER A 34 4.34 11.96 66.49
CA SER A 34 3.05 11.99 65.77
C SER A 34 3.13 12.80 64.48
N LEU A 35 3.81 13.95 64.48
CA LEU A 35 4.03 14.75 63.27
C LEU A 35 4.83 13.99 62.21
N TYR A 36 5.89 13.28 62.58
CA TYR A 36 6.65 12.46 61.65
C TYR A 36 5.80 11.35 61.04
N SER A 37 4.96 10.70 61.84
CA SER A 37 4.04 9.67 61.35
C SER A 37 3.03 10.24 60.35
N LEU A 38 2.42 11.40 60.65
CA LEU A 38 1.51 12.09 59.74
C LEU A 38 2.20 12.51 58.44
N LEU A 39 3.38 13.14 58.54
CA LEU A 39 4.14 13.58 57.38
C LEU A 39 4.56 12.40 56.50
N SER A 40 5.04 11.31 57.10
CA SER A 40 5.43 10.11 56.38
C SER A 40 4.22 9.46 55.68
N ASN A 41 3.07 9.40 56.34
CA ASN A 41 1.85 8.86 55.75
C ASN A 41 1.35 9.70 54.57
N GLU A 42 1.31 11.03 54.71
CA GLU A 42 0.94 11.94 53.63
C GLU A 42 1.92 11.87 52.46
N THR A 43 3.22 11.81 52.73
CA THR A 43 4.25 11.71 51.69
C THR A 43 4.11 10.39 50.92
N ASN A 44 3.91 9.29 51.63
CA ASN A 44 3.74 7.97 51.01
C ASN A 44 2.41 7.90 50.23
N SER A 45 1.33 8.46 50.77
CA SER A 45 0.03 8.53 50.08
C SER A 45 0.12 9.34 48.78
N ARG A 46 0.81 10.49 48.79
CA ARG A 46 1.04 11.29 47.58
C ARG A 46 1.92 10.55 46.58
N MET A 47 3.00 9.92 47.04
CA MET A 47 3.89 9.14 46.18
C MET A 47 3.14 7.98 45.51
N ILE A 48 2.33 7.22 46.25
CA ILE A 48 1.51 6.14 45.70
C ILE A 48 0.52 6.72 44.68
N ARG A 49 -0.15 7.84 44.99
CA ARG A 49 -1.08 8.49 44.06
C ARG A 49 -0.40 8.94 42.76
N ASP A 50 0.81 9.47 42.85
CA ASP A 50 1.59 9.88 41.67
C ASP A 50 2.02 8.67 40.85
N VAL A 51 2.48 7.59 41.48
CA VAL A 51 2.83 6.34 40.79
C VAL A 51 1.59 5.71 40.14
N ASP A 52 0.47 5.63 40.85
CA ASP A 52 -0.80 5.14 40.32
C ASP A 52 -1.24 5.99 39.13
N ARG A 53 -1.10 7.31 39.22
CA ARG A 53 -1.40 8.23 38.12
C ARG A 53 -0.50 7.95 36.91
N GLU A 54 0.82 7.88 37.10
CA GLU A 54 1.75 7.63 35.99
C GLU A 54 1.58 6.25 35.35
N THR A 55 1.09 5.26 36.10
CA THR A 55 0.81 3.90 35.60
C THR A 55 -0.54 3.76 34.88
N GLU A 56 -1.44 4.75 34.97
CA GLU A 56 -2.65 4.79 34.13
C GLU A 56 -2.28 4.95 32.65
N ASP A 57 -2.87 4.09 31.82
CA ASP A 57 -2.73 4.09 30.37
C ASP A 57 -4.08 3.71 29.75
N LEU A 58 -4.70 4.69 29.08
CA LEU A 58 -6.02 4.58 28.48
C LEU A 58 -5.93 5.06 27.03
N LYS A 59 -6.36 4.20 26.10
CA LYS A 59 -6.44 4.54 24.68
C LYS A 59 -7.87 4.90 24.30
N LEU A 60 -8.02 6.02 23.60
CA LEU A 60 -9.30 6.52 23.11
C LEU A 60 -9.36 6.34 21.60
N PHE A 61 -10.38 5.62 21.14
CA PHE A 61 -10.72 5.51 19.73
C PHE A 61 -12.07 6.15 19.50
N VAL A 62 -12.24 6.79 18.35
CA VAL A 62 -13.54 7.33 17.94
C VAL A 62 -14.00 6.56 16.73
N GLU A 63 -15.22 6.06 16.81
CA GLU A 63 -15.90 5.40 15.72
C GLU A 63 -17.18 6.17 15.41
N GLY A 64 -17.49 6.35 14.14
CA GLY A 64 -18.76 6.95 13.74
C GLY A 64 -19.32 6.22 12.54
N LYS A 65 -20.64 6.04 12.52
CA LYS A 65 -21.33 5.56 11.33
C LYS A 65 -21.35 6.68 10.30
N SER A 66 -20.63 6.49 9.19
CA SER A 66 -20.65 7.40 8.04
C SER A 66 -21.87 7.09 7.18
N GLY A 67 -22.72 8.08 6.97
CA GLY A 67 -23.89 7.95 6.11
C GLY A 67 -24.43 9.32 5.76
N ILE A 68 -24.24 9.75 4.52
CA ILE A 68 -24.84 11.00 3.99
C ILE A 68 -26.38 10.95 4.14
N ASN A 69 -26.96 9.74 4.11
CA ASN A 69 -28.39 9.46 4.14
C ASN A 69 -28.91 8.86 5.48
N GLN A 70 -28.10 8.77 6.53
CA GLN A 70 -28.60 8.33 7.84
C GLN A 70 -29.16 9.54 8.61
N GLU A 71 -30.42 9.45 9.03
CA GLU A 71 -31.13 10.51 9.77
C GLU A 71 -30.54 10.72 11.18
N ASN A 72 -29.87 9.71 11.75
CA ASN A 72 -29.27 9.76 13.08
C ASN A 72 -27.78 9.42 13.03
N PRO A 73 -26.86 10.40 13.00
CA PRO A 73 -25.43 10.12 13.12
C PRO A 73 -25.12 9.54 14.50
N SER A 74 -24.52 8.35 14.53
CA SER A 74 -24.05 7.73 15.76
C SER A 74 -22.53 7.80 15.84
N ILE A 75 -22.01 8.63 16.75
CA ILE A 75 -20.59 8.69 17.11
C ILE A 75 -20.42 8.01 18.46
N SER A 76 -19.48 7.08 18.53
CA SER A 76 -19.12 6.34 19.73
C SER A 76 -17.64 6.53 20.04
N VAL A 77 -17.33 6.69 21.33
CA VAL A 77 -15.97 6.71 21.84
C VAL A 77 -15.71 5.38 22.53
N ILE A 78 -14.62 4.72 22.14
CA ILE A 78 -14.16 3.47 22.73
C ILE A 78 -12.97 3.77 23.63
N LEU A 79 -13.12 3.46 24.90
CA LEU A 79 -12.08 3.54 25.92
C LEU A 79 -11.47 2.16 26.09
N LYS A 80 -10.15 2.02 25.88
CA LYS A 80 -9.42 0.78 26.10
C LYS A 80 -8.40 0.97 27.19
N ASN A 81 -8.57 0.28 28.31
CA ASN A 81 -7.62 0.34 29.42
C ASN A 81 -6.48 -0.66 29.16
N THR A 82 -5.27 -0.14 28.91
CA THR A 82 -4.05 -0.92 28.72
C THR A 82 -3.18 -0.97 29.97
N SER A 83 -3.61 -0.30 31.05
CA SER A 83 -2.94 -0.31 32.35
C SER A 83 -3.31 -1.53 33.20
N PRO A 84 -2.49 -1.86 34.21
CA PRO A 84 -2.81 -2.90 35.19
C PRO A 84 -3.81 -2.43 36.27
N LEU A 85 -4.21 -1.15 36.28
CA LEU A 85 -5.08 -0.56 37.30
C LEU A 85 -6.50 -0.36 36.79
N LEU A 86 -7.48 -0.35 37.69
CA LEU A 86 -8.83 0.12 37.38
C LEU A 86 -8.77 1.63 37.11
N ILE A 87 -9.19 2.03 35.90
CA ILE A 87 -9.29 3.44 35.52
C ILE A 87 -10.73 3.88 35.67
N ARG A 88 -10.94 4.93 36.47
CA ARG A 88 -12.23 5.59 36.60
C ARG A 88 -12.22 6.89 35.82
N VAL A 89 -13.03 6.95 34.77
CA VAL A 89 -13.23 8.14 33.94
C VAL A 89 -14.40 8.94 34.50
N GLU A 90 -14.14 10.16 34.94
CA GLU A 90 -15.15 11.04 35.52
C GLU A 90 -15.94 11.78 34.45
N ARG A 91 -15.26 12.24 33.39
CA ARG A 91 -15.84 13.10 32.35
C ARG A 91 -15.18 12.83 31.00
N ILE A 92 -15.97 12.99 29.94
CA ILE A 92 -15.45 13.03 28.58
C ILE A 92 -15.86 14.36 27.96
N TRP A 93 -14.88 15.12 27.48
CA TRP A 93 -15.09 16.40 26.80
C TRP A 93 -14.85 16.22 25.30
N MET A 94 -15.59 16.97 24.50
CA MET A 94 -15.23 17.21 23.10
C MET A 94 -14.56 18.59 23.03
N MET A 95 -13.37 18.65 22.45
CA MET A 95 -12.59 19.87 22.29
C MET A 95 -12.54 20.26 20.81
N ASN A 96 -12.79 21.52 20.52
CA ASN A 96 -12.47 22.08 19.20
C ASN A 96 -10.96 22.28 19.13
N VAL A 97 -10.32 21.60 18.17
CA VAL A 97 -8.86 21.60 18.03
C VAL A 97 -8.33 22.95 17.56
N GLU A 98 -9.12 23.70 16.81
CA GLU A 98 -8.71 25.02 16.28
C GLU A 98 -8.73 26.10 17.35
N THR A 99 -9.74 26.07 18.24
CA THR A 99 -9.91 27.07 19.30
C THR A 99 -9.37 26.62 20.66
N GLY A 100 -8.98 25.36 20.80
CA GLY A 100 -8.53 24.77 22.06
C GLY A 100 -9.59 24.80 23.17
N SER A 101 -10.87 24.95 22.82
CA SER A 101 -11.97 25.15 23.77
C SER A 101 -12.95 23.98 23.73
N PRO A 102 -13.63 23.65 24.84
CA PRO A 102 -14.66 22.63 24.85
C PRO A 102 -15.81 23.03 23.91
N VAL A 103 -16.38 22.04 23.23
CA VAL A 103 -17.56 22.20 22.41
C VAL A 103 -18.78 21.92 23.28
N GLY A 104 -19.55 22.99 23.54
CA GLY A 104 -20.69 22.96 24.45
C GLY A 104 -20.30 23.26 25.90
N ASP A 105 -21.32 23.49 26.73
CA ASP A 105 -21.16 23.93 28.12
C ASP A 105 -21.10 22.76 29.14
N ALA A 106 -21.28 21.52 28.66
CA ALA A 106 -21.33 20.31 29.47
C ALA A 106 -20.47 19.20 28.86
N PRO A 107 -19.93 18.26 29.66
CA PRO A 107 -19.20 17.13 29.11
C PRO A 107 -20.16 16.23 28.32
N CYS A 108 -19.61 15.48 27.37
CA CYS A 108 -20.37 14.55 26.56
C CYS A 108 -21.05 13.45 27.39
N ILE A 109 -20.50 13.15 28.57
CA ILE A 109 -21.00 12.18 29.53
C ILE A 109 -20.79 12.72 30.94
N ASP A 110 -21.85 12.73 31.74
CA ASP A 110 -21.87 13.15 33.15
C ASP A 110 -21.86 11.99 34.15
N ARG A 111 -21.79 10.75 33.68
CA ARG A 111 -21.68 9.56 34.55
C ARG A 111 -20.23 9.10 34.65
N VAL A 112 -19.88 8.66 35.85
CA VAL A 112 -18.61 7.99 36.13
C VAL A 112 -18.57 6.63 35.44
N LEU A 113 -17.45 6.33 34.78
CA LEU A 113 -17.23 5.09 34.04
C LEU A 113 -16.02 4.36 34.59
N ASP A 114 -16.22 3.12 35.05
CA ASP A 114 -15.14 2.25 35.47
C ASP A 114 -14.70 1.38 34.28
N VAL A 115 -13.42 1.45 33.91
CA VAL A 115 -12.82 0.68 32.81
C VAL A 115 -11.80 -0.31 33.41
N PRO A 116 -12.14 -1.60 33.55
CA PRO A 116 -11.23 -2.61 34.10
C PRO A 116 -9.96 -2.83 33.26
N PRO A 117 -8.86 -3.34 33.86
CA PRO A 117 -7.65 -3.68 33.13
C PRO A 117 -7.92 -4.62 31.95
N GLY A 118 -7.43 -4.27 30.75
CA GLY A 118 -7.57 -5.07 29.53
C GLY A 118 -8.95 -5.05 28.87
N TRP A 119 -9.91 -4.31 29.43
CA TRP A 119 -11.27 -4.21 28.89
C TRP A 119 -11.46 -2.96 28.02
N ASN A 120 -12.49 -3.01 27.19
CA ASN A 120 -12.98 -1.87 26.41
C ASN A 120 -14.40 -1.47 26.84
N VAL A 121 -14.66 -0.17 26.85
CA VAL A 121 -15.98 0.41 27.10
C VAL A 121 -16.33 1.34 25.95
N THR A 122 -17.46 1.07 25.30
CA THR A 122 -17.98 1.89 24.19
C THR A 122 -19.10 2.78 24.70
N ILE A 123 -19.02 4.09 24.46
CA ILE A 123 -20.09 5.03 24.81
C ILE A 123 -20.49 5.87 23.60
N GLN A 124 -21.80 6.06 23.42
CA GLN A 124 -22.35 6.95 22.41
C GLN A 124 -22.31 8.41 22.89
N VAL A 125 -21.84 9.31 22.03
CA VAL A 125 -21.63 10.74 22.34
C VAL A 125 -22.44 11.68 21.42
N ASN A 126 -23.54 11.17 20.85
CA ASN A 126 -24.35 11.85 19.84
C ASN A 126 -24.83 13.25 20.25
N ALA A 127 -25.21 13.42 21.52
CA ALA A 127 -25.68 14.70 22.05
C ALA A 127 -24.57 15.77 22.06
N CYS A 128 -23.32 15.37 22.27
CA CYS A 128 -22.16 16.27 22.37
C CYS A 128 -21.69 16.76 21.00
N VAL A 129 -21.86 15.93 19.96
CA VAL A 129 -21.40 16.22 18.60
C VAL A 129 -22.43 16.99 17.76
N GLN A 130 -23.69 17.07 18.23
CA GLN A 130 -24.81 17.54 17.42
C GLN A 130 -24.59 18.96 16.89
N GLY A 131 -24.67 19.12 15.56
CA GLY A 131 -24.55 20.43 14.91
C GLY A 131 -23.13 21.00 14.80
N PHE A 132 -22.14 20.39 15.45
CA PHE A 132 -20.76 20.87 15.37
C PHE A 132 -20.14 20.62 13.98
N THR A 133 -19.37 21.59 13.49
CA THR A 133 -18.62 21.51 12.24
C THR A 133 -17.21 22.02 12.47
N GLY A 134 -16.20 21.26 12.07
CA GLY A 134 -14.79 21.55 12.30
C GLY A 134 -14.04 20.35 12.85
N ARG A 135 -12.78 20.55 13.25
CA ARG A 135 -11.94 19.50 13.81
C ARG A 135 -12.16 19.36 15.33
N ALA A 136 -12.51 18.17 15.78
CA ALA A 136 -12.79 17.86 17.18
C ALA A 136 -11.86 16.77 17.72
N GLN A 137 -11.58 16.80 19.02
CA GLN A 137 -10.84 15.76 19.74
C GLN A 137 -11.62 15.40 21.02
N PHE A 138 -11.73 14.12 21.35
CA PHE A 138 -12.31 13.71 22.62
C PHE A 138 -11.23 13.56 23.68
N ILE A 139 -11.50 14.10 24.88
CA ILE A 139 -10.61 14.02 26.03
C ILE A 139 -11.34 13.37 27.19
N ALA A 140 -10.84 12.23 27.66
CA ALA A 140 -11.30 11.59 28.89
C ALA A 140 -10.47 12.08 30.08
N VAL A 141 -11.16 12.42 31.17
CA VAL A 141 -10.57 12.87 32.44
C VAL A 141 -10.74 11.77 33.47
N THR A 142 -9.64 11.31 34.07
CA THR A 142 -9.68 10.28 35.13
C THR A 142 -9.85 10.90 36.52
N GLU A 143 -10.33 10.11 37.50
CA GLU A 143 -10.42 10.51 38.94
C GLU A 143 -9.04 10.94 39.48
N ARG A 144 -7.96 10.37 38.95
CA ARG A 144 -6.58 10.70 39.32
C ARG A 144 -6.03 11.93 38.58
N GLY A 145 -6.84 12.58 37.75
CA GLY A 145 -6.52 13.84 37.08
C GLY A 145 -5.69 13.71 35.81
N ARG A 146 -5.60 12.51 35.20
CA ARG A 146 -5.00 12.38 33.86
C ARG A 146 -6.00 12.69 32.77
N LEU A 147 -5.44 13.19 31.67
CA LEU A 147 -6.15 13.49 30.45
C LEU A 147 -5.64 12.53 29.38
N PHE A 148 -6.58 11.83 28.74
CA PHE A 148 -6.29 10.97 27.59
C PHE A 148 -7.08 11.49 26.41
N GLY A 149 -6.41 11.81 25.31
CA GLY A 149 -7.00 12.33 24.09
C GLY A 149 -7.15 11.27 23.01
N SER A 150 -8.23 11.34 22.23
CA SER A 150 -8.35 10.60 20.97
C SER A 150 -7.48 11.23 19.89
N GLU A 151 -7.37 10.57 18.74
CA GLU A 151 -6.96 11.27 17.53
C GLU A 151 -8.01 12.33 17.14
N PRO A 152 -7.59 13.49 16.58
CA PRO A 152 -8.51 14.48 16.04
C PRO A 152 -9.34 13.91 14.88
N ILE A 153 -10.63 14.26 14.87
CA ILE A 153 -11.57 13.89 13.81
C ILE A 153 -12.19 15.12 13.18
N ASP A 154 -12.47 15.06 11.89
CA ASP A 154 -13.17 16.15 11.21
C ASP A 154 -14.69 15.87 11.22
N LEU A 155 -15.47 16.84 11.72
CA LEU A 155 -16.94 16.78 11.83
C LEU A 155 -17.61 17.79 10.89
N LEU A 156 -18.74 17.40 10.30
CA LEU A 156 -19.68 18.28 9.59
C LEU A 156 -21.08 18.04 10.11
N ARG A 157 -21.65 19.05 10.78
CA ARG A 157 -22.99 18.99 11.41
C ARG A 157 -23.17 17.76 12.31
N GLY A 158 -22.15 17.42 13.09
CA GLY A 158 -22.13 16.27 14.00
C GLY A 158 -21.94 14.91 13.32
N ARG A 159 -21.49 14.90 12.07
CA ARG A 159 -21.15 13.68 11.31
C ARG A 159 -19.66 13.66 11.06
N ILE A 160 -19.03 12.50 11.18
CA ILE A 160 -17.62 12.35 10.81
C ILE A 160 -17.51 12.49 9.28
N ILE A 161 -16.73 13.47 8.81
CA ILE A 161 -16.45 13.68 7.37
C ILE A 161 -15.19 12.97 6.90
N SER A 162 -14.26 12.70 7.81
CA SER A 162 -13.10 11.85 7.54
C SER A 162 -13.39 10.43 8.03
N GLY A 163 -13.62 9.50 7.11
CA GLY A 163 -13.66 8.08 7.42
C GLY A 163 -12.36 7.69 8.14
N LEU A 164 -12.41 7.61 9.48
CA LEU A 164 -11.43 6.85 10.24
C LEU A 164 -11.70 5.41 9.85
N PHE A 165 -10.97 4.98 8.84
CA PHE A 165 -10.81 3.61 8.47
C PHE A 165 -9.59 3.11 9.23
N PRO A 166 -9.74 2.68 10.51
CA PRO A 166 -8.60 2.27 11.33
C PRO A 166 -7.87 1.07 10.75
N TYR A 167 -8.48 0.38 9.78
CA TYR A 167 -7.91 -0.76 9.10
C TYR A 167 -7.75 -0.48 7.60
N THR A 168 -6.77 -1.14 7.00
CA THR A 168 -6.56 -1.13 5.56
C THR A 168 -6.76 -2.55 5.03
N LEU A 169 -7.74 -2.72 4.14
CA LEU A 169 -7.90 -3.93 3.34
C LEU A 169 -7.04 -3.80 2.09
N THR A 170 -6.10 -4.72 1.89
CA THR A 170 -5.29 -4.77 0.67
C THR A 170 -5.82 -5.84 -0.28
N VAL A 171 -6.16 -5.47 -1.50
CA VAL A 171 -6.56 -6.42 -2.54
C VAL A 171 -5.46 -6.49 -3.60
N SER A 172 -4.90 -7.68 -3.80
CA SER A 172 -3.90 -7.93 -4.82
C SER A 172 -4.49 -8.76 -5.95
N VAL A 173 -4.19 -8.38 -7.20
CA VAL A 173 -4.55 -9.14 -8.40
C VAL A 173 -3.25 -9.48 -9.13
N ILE A 174 -3.05 -10.76 -9.38
CA ILE A 174 -1.81 -11.35 -9.93
C ILE A 174 -2.13 -12.01 -11.27
N ASN A 175 -1.20 -11.92 -12.22
CA ASN A 175 -1.29 -12.44 -13.59
C ASN A 175 -2.41 -11.81 -14.44
N MET A 176 -2.51 -10.48 -14.42
CA MET A 176 -3.48 -9.74 -15.23
C MET A 176 -3.16 -9.86 -16.73
N LYS A 177 -4.20 -9.87 -17.56
CA LYS A 177 -4.09 -9.90 -19.03
C LYS A 177 -3.97 -8.47 -19.57
N ARG A 178 -2.94 -8.21 -20.39
CA ARG A 178 -2.73 -6.90 -21.03
C ARG A 178 -3.99 -6.39 -21.73
N GLY A 179 -4.25 -5.10 -21.58
CA GLY A 179 -5.37 -4.42 -22.22
C GLY A 179 -6.73 -4.69 -21.59
N SER A 180 -6.84 -5.67 -20.68
CA SER A 180 -8.08 -5.97 -19.97
C SER A 180 -8.25 -5.05 -18.77
N GLU A 181 -9.49 -4.63 -18.53
CA GLU A 181 -9.85 -3.80 -17.38
C GLU A 181 -10.30 -4.68 -16.22
N TYR A 182 -9.73 -4.49 -15.05
CA TYR A 182 -10.07 -5.24 -13.84
C TYR A 182 -10.71 -4.29 -12.84
N THR A 183 -11.92 -4.62 -12.41
CA THR A 183 -12.65 -3.86 -11.40
C THR A 183 -12.73 -4.68 -10.12
N ILE A 184 -12.29 -4.07 -9.03
CA ILE A 184 -12.42 -4.61 -7.69
C ILE A 184 -13.58 -3.89 -7.03
N ASP A 185 -14.66 -4.62 -6.74
CA ASP A 185 -15.82 -4.09 -6.03
C ASP A 185 -15.89 -4.71 -4.64
N ILE A 186 -16.07 -3.88 -3.61
CA ILE A 186 -16.09 -4.33 -2.22
C ILE A 186 -17.43 -3.99 -1.59
N LEU A 187 -18.14 -5.03 -1.17
CA LEU A 187 -19.42 -4.93 -0.48
C LEU A 187 -19.22 -5.19 1.02
N PRO A 188 -19.37 -4.18 1.88
CA PRO A 188 -19.40 -4.42 3.33
C PRO A 188 -20.66 -5.19 3.73
N LEU A 189 -20.53 -6.11 4.69
CA LEU A 189 -21.64 -6.82 5.31
C LEU A 189 -21.96 -6.24 6.69
N GLY A 190 -23.24 -6.07 6.99
CA GLY A 190 -23.71 -5.56 8.28
C GLY A 190 -23.38 -4.08 8.46
N ASP A 191 -22.77 -3.75 9.61
CA ASP A 191 -22.43 -2.38 10.02
C ASP A 191 -21.04 -1.91 9.52
N ALA A 192 -20.33 -2.72 8.73
CA ALA A 192 -19.02 -2.39 8.20
C ALA A 192 -19.10 -1.28 7.12
N ASP A 193 -18.02 -0.51 6.93
CA ASP A 193 -17.89 0.45 5.84
C ASP A 193 -16.47 0.45 5.27
N ILE A 194 -16.35 0.87 4.01
CA ILE A 194 -15.09 0.87 3.25
C ILE A 194 -15.04 2.00 2.23
N HIS A 195 -13.85 2.56 2.03
CA HIS A 195 -13.57 3.56 1.00
C HIS A 195 -12.19 3.38 0.35
N PRO A 196 -12.10 3.50 -0.99
CA PRO A 196 -13.22 3.54 -1.93
C PRO A 196 -13.97 2.19 -1.97
N ARG A 197 -15.20 2.15 -2.52
CA ARG A 197 -15.97 0.89 -2.65
C ARG A 197 -15.64 0.12 -3.94
N SER A 198 -15.07 0.82 -4.91
CA SER A 198 -14.70 0.22 -6.20
C SER A 198 -13.49 0.94 -6.76
N ILE A 199 -12.57 0.19 -7.37
CA ILE A 199 -11.46 0.71 -8.17
C ILE A 199 -11.36 -0.12 -9.45
N THR A 200 -11.24 0.57 -10.59
CA THR A 200 -10.95 -0.06 -11.88
C THR A 200 -9.51 0.22 -12.29
N TYR A 201 -8.80 -0.81 -12.74
CA TYR A 201 -7.43 -0.75 -13.23
C TYR A 201 -7.30 -1.42 -14.59
N LYS A 202 -6.63 -0.77 -15.53
CA LYS A 202 -6.36 -1.33 -16.86
C LYS A 202 -4.93 -1.88 -16.90
N ALA A 203 -4.80 -3.19 -17.14
CA ALA A 203 -3.50 -3.82 -17.23
C ALA A 203 -2.74 -3.31 -18.46
N THR A 204 -1.51 -2.85 -18.23
CA THR A 204 -0.59 -2.31 -19.24
C THR A 204 0.36 -3.36 -19.77
N ALA A 205 0.61 -4.43 -19.00
CA ALA A 205 1.45 -5.56 -19.36
C ALA A 205 0.74 -6.90 -19.15
N SER A 206 1.25 -7.94 -19.81
CA SER A 206 0.78 -9.31 -19.59
C SER A 206 1.44 -9.90 -18.35
N ASN A 207 0.67 -10.67 -17.59
CA ASN A 207 1.07 -11.19 -16.29
C ASN A 207 1.43 -10.09 -15.27
N GLU A 208 0.80 -8.91 -15.40
CA GLU A 208 0.98 -7.81 -14.48
C GLU A 208 0.39 -8.13 -13.11
N ASN A 209 1.00 -7.58 -12.06
CA ASN A 209 0.56 -7.73 -10.68
C ASN A 209 0.30 -6.34 -10.09
N ILE A 210 -0.83 -6.19 -9.40
CA ILE A 210 -1.19 -4.95 -8.71
C ILE A 210 -1.62 -5.25 -7.28
N SER A 211 -1.36 -4.31 -6.39
CA SER A 211 -1.89 -4.27 -5.03
C SER A 211 -2.56 -2.93 -4.80
N LEU A 212 -3.83 -2.95 -4.39
CA LEU A 212 -4.65 -1.78 -4.11
C LEU A 212 -5.06 -1.79 -2.64
N SER A 213 -5.03 -0.63 -2.00
CA SER A 213 -5.34 -0.48 -0.57
C SER A 213 -6.63 0.30 -0.40
N PHE A 214 -7.48 -0.19 0.50
CA PHE A 214 -8.80 0.37 0.81
C PHE A 214 -8.89 0.62 2.31
N GLY A 215 -9.33 1.82 2.70
CA GLY A 215 -9.63 2.10 4.10
C GLY A 215 -10.93 1.40 4.49
N ALA A 216 -10.92 0.59 5.55
CA ALA A 216 -12.07 -0.14 6.07
C ALA A 216 -12.26 0.02 7.59
N THR A 217 -13.51 -0.16 8.06
CA THR A 217 -13.82 -0.38 9.49
C THR A 217 -13.70 -1.87 9.85
N ALA A 218 -13.81 -2.22 11.13
CA ALA A 218 -13.95 -3.64 11.51
C ALA A 218 -15.23 -4.23 10.91
N GLY A 219 -15.19 -5.51 10.54
CA GLY A 219 -16.34 -6.24 9.98
C GLY A 219 -15.96 -7.15 8.82
N THR A 220 -16.97 -7.73 8.17
CA THR A 220 -16.80 -8.66 7.04
C THR A 220 -17.12 -7.97 5.73
N PHE A 221 -16.29 -8.22 4.72
CA PHE A 221 -16.37 -7.65 3.38
C PHE A 221 -16.39 -8.76 2.33
N LEU A 222 -17.24 -8.62 1.32
CA LEU A 222 -17.18 -9.43 0.11
C LEU A 222 -16.44 -8.66 -0.97
N VAL A 223 -15.29 -9.19 -1.39
CA VAL A 223 -14.47 -8.62 -2.45
C VAL A 223 -14.76 -9.36 -3.74
N TYR A 224 -15.21 -8.64 -4.75
CA TYR A 224 -15.50 -9.13 -6.09
C TYR A 224 -14.41 -8.69 -7.04
N LEU A 225 -14.00 -9.58 -7.94
CA LEU A 225 -13.13 -9.26 -9.05
C LEU A 225 -13.87 -9.45 -10.38
N SER A 226 -13.92 -8.39 -11.18
CA SER A 226 -14.49 -8.41 -12.52
C SER A 226 -13.42 -8.10 -13.57
N GLU A 227 -13.43 -8.80 -14.70
CA GLU A 227 -12.59 -8.57 -15.87
C GLU A 227 -13.50 -8.08 -17.02
N SER A 228 -13.25 -6.87 -17.50
CA SER A 228 -14.02 -6.18 -18.55
C SER A 228 -15.54 -6.14 -18.28
N GLY A 229 -15.90 -5.88 -17.01
CA GLY A 229 -17.30 -5.79 -16.56
C GLY A 229 -17.97 -7.13 -16.27
N VAL A 230 -17.26 -8.26 -16.44
CA VAL A 230 -17.77 -9.61 -16.17
C VAL A 230 -17.05 -10.20 -14.96
N LEU A 231 -17.79 -10.77 -14.01
CA LEU A 231 -17.18 -11.45 -12.87
C LEU A 231 -16.21 -12.55 -13.32
N VAL A 232 -14.99 -12.54 -12.77
CA VAL A 232 -13.98 -13.55 -13.08
C VAL A 232 -14.46 -14.91 -12.61
N SER A 233 -14.52 -15.88 -13.52
CA SER A 233 -14.97 -17.24 -13.24
C SER A 233 -14.00 -17.98 -12.32
N THR A 234 -14.51 -18.92 -11.52
CA THR A 234 -13.67 -19.76 -10.63
C THR A 234 -12.65 -20.59 -11.39
N SER A 235 -12.91 -20.96 -12.64
CA SER A 235 -11.94 -21.64 -13.52
C SER A 235 -10.72 -20.79 -13.88
N ARG A 236 -10.85 -19.46 -13.80
CA ARG A 236 -9.78 -18.49 -14.04
C ARG A 236 -9.01 -18.13 -12.78
N LEU A 237 -9.42 -18.64 -11.61
CA LEU A 237 -8.80 -18.34 -10.32
C LEU A 237 -7.96 -19.54 -9.87
N LEU A 238 -6.67 -19.30 -9.66
CA LEU A 238 -5.79 -20.20 -8.94
C LEU A 238 -5.95 -20.02 -7.43
N ALA A 239 -6.22 -18.79 -6.99
CA ALA A 239 -6.59 -18.45 -5.62
C ALA A 239 -7.32 -17.08 -5.60
N PRO A 240 -8.22 -16.81 -4.63
CA PRO A 240 -8.96 -17.80 -3.86
C PRO A 240 -9.87 -18.64 -4.80
N PRO A 241 -10.36 -19.82 -4.39
CA PRO A 241 -11.16 -20.71 -5.24
C PRO A 241 -12.57 -20.17 -5.57
N THR A 242 -12.92 -19.01 -5.02
CA THR A 242 -14.26 -18.41 -5.07
C THR A 242 -14.18 -16.92 -5.36
N ASN A 243 -15.16 -16.40 -6.09
CA ASN A 243 -15.36 -14.98 -6.33
C ASN A 243 -16.87 -14.69 -6.19
N PRO A 244 -17.31 -13.93 -5.18
CA PRO A 244 -16.51 -13.12 -4.26
C PRO A 244 -15.70 -13.92 -3.23
N VAL A 245 -14.71 -13.25 -2.63
CA VAL A 245 -14.01 -13.72 -1.42
C VAL A 245 -14.47 -12.94 -0.20
N ALA A 246 -14.72 -13.64 0.90
CA ALA A 246 -15.05 -13.01 2.17
C ALA A 246 -13.77 -12.72 2.98
N VAL A 247 -13.64 -11.50 3.48
CA VAL A 247 -12.52 -11.07 4.34
C VAL A 247 -13.08 -10.40 5.59
N THR A 248 -12.58 -10.78 6.75
CA THR A 248 -13.02 -10.21 8.04
C THR A 248 -11.88 -9.43 8.69
N LEU A 249 -12.08 -8.13 8.89
CA LEU A 249 -11.14 -7.26 9.60
C LEU A 249 -11.50 -7.17 11.09
N PRO A 250 -10.50 -7.14 11.99
CA PRO A 250 -9.06 -7.03 11.73
C PRO A 250 -8.31 -8.35 11.49
N ASP A 251 -8.99 -9.50 11.58
CA ASP A 251 -8.35 -10.83 11.58
C ASP A 251 -7.57 -11.11 10.29
N TYR A 252 -8.15 -10.77 9.13
CA TYR A 252 -7.57 -10.91 7.81
C TYR A 252 -7.65 -9.56 7.09
N TRP A 253 -6.51 -9.08 6.62
CA TRP A 253 -6.37 -7.72 6.06
C TRP A 253 -6.02 -7.71 4.58
N ASN A 254 -6.04 -8.89 3.93
CA ASN A 254 -5.69 -9.03 2.52
C ASN A 254 -6.61 -10.01 1.77
N ALA A 255 -6.89 -9.67 0.51
CA ALA A 255 -7.51 -10.55 -0.48
C ALA A 255 -6.56 -10.68 -1.67
N ILE A 256 -6.15 -11.90 -2.04
CA ILE A 256 -5.19 -12.11 -3.13
C ILE A 256 -5.83 -12.97 -4.23
N PHE A 257 -6.17 -12.34 -5.35
CA PHE A 257 -6.64 -13.01 -6.56
C PHE A 257 -5.44 -13.36 -7.45
N ILE A 258 -5.16 -14.65 -7.60
CA ILE A 258 -4.19 -15.18 -8.54
C ILE A 258 -4.96 -15.70 -9.73
N LEU A 259 -4.83 -15.03 -10.88
CA LEU A 259 -5.46 -15.46 -12.11
C LEU A 259 -4.63 -16.57 -12.77
N SER A 260 -5.32 -17.52 -13.41
CA SER A 260 -4.69 -18.45 -14.34
C SER A 260 -4.08 -17.63 -15.48
N ARG A 261 -2.83 -17.91 -15.84
CA ARG A 261 -2.23 -17.29 -17.02
C ARG A 261 -3.11 -17.58 -18.23
N SER A 262 -3.42 -16.53 -18.99
CA SER A 262 -3.99 -16.76 -20.32
C SER A 262 -2.94 -17.51 -21.14
N PRO A 263 -3.31 -18.58 -21.87
CA PRO A 263 -2.38 -19.23 -22.76
C PRO A 263 -1.88 -18.20 -23.77
N ILE A 264 -0.58 -17.94 -23.76
CA ILE A 264 0.05 -17.05 -24.73
C ILE A 264 -0.05 -17.73 -26.09
N GLN A 265 -0.67 -17.04 -27.06
CA GLN A 265 -0.80 -17.53 -28.42
C GLN A 265 0.18 -16.77 -29.31
N PRO A 266 1.15 -17.46 -29.94
CA PRO A 266 2.08 -16.80 -30.84
C PRO A 266 1.33 -16.18 -32.01
N VAL A 267 1.68 -14.93 -32.33
CA VAL A 267 1.17 -14.23 -33.51
C VAL A 267 2.26 -14.17 -34.57
N THR A 268 1.86 -14.09 -35.83
CA THR A 268 2.81 -13.93 -36.94
C THR A 268 3.47 -12.55 -36.86
N ILE A 269 4.81 -12.53 -36.92
CA ILE A 269 5.63 -11.34 -37.07
C ILE A 269 5.64 -10.95 -38.55
N ASP A 270 5.34 -9.68 -38.83
CA ASP A 270 5.37 -9.13 -40.18
C ASP A 270 6.81 -8.76 -40.54
N LEU A 271 7.27 -9.22 -41.69
CA LEU A 271 8.65 -9.13 -42.17
C LEU A 271 8.68 -8.32 -43.47
N GLU A 272 9.52 -7.28 -43.48
CA GLU A 272 9.69 -6.41 -44.64
C GLU A 272 11.18 -6.27 -45.01
N ILE A 273 11.50 -6.39 -46.29
CA ILE A 273 12.84 -6.15 -46.84
C ILE A 273 12.89 -4.74 -47.43
N SER A 274 13.62 -3.85 -46.75
CA SER A 274 13.91 -2.52 -47.26
C SER A 274 15.24 -2.50 -48.01
N ALA A 275 15.17 -2.42 -49.33
CA ALA A 275 16.33 -2.43 -50.22
C ALA A 275 16.25 -1.29 -51.25
N PRO A 276 17.41 -0.81 -51.79
CA PRO A 276 17.40 0.12 -52.90
C PRO A 276 16.75 -0.52 -54.13
N THR A 277 15.97 0.24 -54.88
CA THR A 277 15.33 -0.27 -56.11
C THR A 277 16.32 -0.50 -57.25
N ARG A 278 17.48 0.18 -57.22
CA ARG A 278 18.51 0.11 -58.25
C ARG A 278 19.91 0.23 -57.68
N VAL A 279 20.84 -0.54 -58.23
CA VAL A 279 22.27 -0.52 -57.88
C VAL A 279 23.12 -0.55 -59.14
N LEU A 280 24.37 -0.10 -59.04
CA LEU A 280 25.35 -0.24 -60.13
C LEU A 280 26.08 -1.57 -60.01
N GLU A 281 26.46 -2.15 -61.14
CA GLU A 281 27.35 -3.32 -61.19
C GLU A 281 28.66 -3.05 -60.41
N GLY A 282 29.17 -4.04 -59.68
CA GLY A 282 30.35 -3.92 -58.84
C GLY A 282 30.19 -3.05 -57.58
N GLN A 283 29.02 -2.43 -57.37
CA GLN A 283 28.77 -1.59 -56.20
C GLN A 283 28.24 -2.42 -55.03
N SER A 284 28.83 -2.24 -53.84
CA SER A 284 28.24 -2.72 -52.59
C SER A 284 27.06 -1.83 -52.17
N PHE A 285 25.97 -2.46 -51.77
CA PHE A 285 24.78 -1.80 -51.25
C PHE A 285 24.32 -2.43 -49.94
N GLN A 286 23.49 -1.70 -49.22
CA GLN A 286 22.88 -2.18 -47.97
C GLN A 286 21.38 -2.40 -48.16
N PHE A 287 20.86 -3.41 -47.48
CA PHE A 287 19.43 -3.63 -47.31
C PHE A 287 19.15 -4.02 -45.86
N GLN A 288 17.94 -3.77 -45.41
CA GLN A 288 17.50 -4.00 -44.03
C GLN A 288 16.36 -4.98 -44.00
N ILE A 289 16.34 -5.82 -42.96
CA ILE A 289 15.18 -6.66 -42.63
C ILE A 289 14.51 -6.04 -41.43
N ILE A 290 13.29 -5.58 -41.64
CA ILE A 290 12.45 -4.91 -40.66
C ILE A 290 11.43 -5.93 -40.16
N LEU A 291 11.27 -6.00 -38.84
CA LEU A 291 10.27 -6.84 -38.20
C LEU A 291 9.26 -5.97 -37.45
N SER A 292 7.98 -6.30 -37.61
CA SER A 292 6.87 -5.65 -36.92
C SER A 292 6.12 -6.68 -36.08
N LEU A 293 6.09 -6.47 -34.76
CA LEU A 293 5.31 -7.31 -33.86
C LEU A 293 3.92 -6.68 -33.67
N PRO A 294 2.82 -7.37 -34.03
CA PRO A 294 1.48 -6.81 -33.89
C PRO A 294 1.17 -6.38 -32.45
N ALA A 295 0.40 -5.30 -32.28
CA ALA A 295 0.01 -4.79 -30.96
C ALA A 295 -0.81 -5.80 -30.12
N GLN A 296 -1.40 -6.80 -30.79
CA GLN A 296 -2.13 -7.90 -30.15
C GLN A 296 -1.24 -9.02 -29.60
N ALA A 297 0.08 -8.96 -29.79
CA ALA A 297 0.99 -9.95 -29.20
C ALA A 297 0.94 -9.87 -27.66
N ASP A 298 0.87 -11.02 -27.01
CA ASP A 298 0.72 -11.12 -25.55
C ASP A 298 2.03 -10.89 -24.79
N GLU A 299 3.19 -10.84 -25.47
CA GLU A 299 4.50 -10.70 -24.84
C GLU A 299 5.54 -10.13 -25.79
N ASP A 300 6.68 -9.73 -25.22
CA ASP A 300 7.87 -9.38 -25.98
C ASP A 300 8.49 -10.64 -26.62
N VAL A 301 9.12 -10.43 -27.77
CA VAL A 301 9.70 -11.51 -28.57
C VAL A 301 11.19 -11.24 -28.78
N ARG A 302 12.03 -12.19 -28.35
CA ARG A 302 13.47 -12.16 -28.62
C ARG A 302 13.74 -12.61 -30.06
N VAL A 303 14.39 -11.78 -30.85
CA VAL A 303 14.64 -12.01 -32.28
C VAL A 303 15.67 -13.12 -32.48
N ASN A 304 15.37 -14.06 -33.38
CA ASN A 304 16.26 -15.18 -33.69
C ASN A 304 17.10 -14.89 -34.95
N HIS A 305 18.11 -14.02 -34.79
CA HIS A 305 18.93 -13.52 -35.89
C HIS A 305 19.53 -14.63 -36.76
N ASP A 306 20.06 -15.70 -36.15
CA ASP A 306 20.68 -16.80 -36.89
C ASP A 306 19.68 -17.50 -37.82
N ARG A 307 18.43 -17.68 -37.37
CA ARG A 307 17.37 -18.27 -38.20
C ARG A 307 16.99 -17.36 -39.35
N ILE A 308 16.91 -16.05 -39.10
CA ILE A 308 16.58 -15.08 -40.14
C ILE A 308 17.69 -15.06 -41.21
N ILE A 309 18.96 -14.98 -40.80
CA ILE A 309 20.11 -15.02 -41.73
C ILE A 309 20.09 -16.31 -42.56
N GLN A 310 19.81 -17.46 -41.94
CA GLN A 310 19.71 -18.76 -42.63
C GLN A 310 18.51 -18.85 -43.59
N ALA A 311 17.49 -18.01 -43.44
CA ALA A 311 16.31 -17.96 -44.31
C ALA A 311 16.47 -17.01 -45.50
N ILE A 312 17.49 -16.16 -45.52
CA ILE A 312 17.78 -15.27 -46.66
C ILE A 312 18.19 -16.12 -47.87
N ARG A 313 17.55 -15.90 -49.01
CA ARG A 313 17.88 -16.46 -50.31
C ARG A 313 18.11 -15.32 -51.28
N ILE A 314 19.23 -15.38 -51.99
CA ILE A 314 19.63 -14.38 -52.98
C ILE A 314 19.80 -15.08 -54.32
N SER A 315 19.17 -14.54 -55.35
CA SER A 315 19.27 -15.02 -56.72
C SER A 315 19.52 -13.86 -57.69
N GLY A 316 20.11 -14.16 -58.85
CA GLY A 316 20.41 -13.17 -59.88
C GLY A 316 21.86 -12.69 -59.86
N ASP A 317 22.07 -11.43 -60.27
CA ASP A 317 23.40 -10.88 -60.63
C ASP A 317 24.14 -10.29 -59.41
N TYR A 318 24.58 -11.15 -58.48
CA TYR A 318 25.33 -10.75 -57.28
C TYR A 318 26.65 -11.52 -57.12
N GLU A 319 27.61 -10.94 -56.40
CA GLU A 319 28.87 -11.62 -56.08
C GLU A 319 28.67 -12.63 -54.95
N GLN A 320 28.96 -13.90 -55.22
CA GLN A 320 28.85 -14.96 -54.22
C GLN A 320 29.75 -14.67 -53.01
N ASN A 321 29.27 -15.05 -51.81
CA ASN A 321 29.97 -14.88 -50.52
C ASN A 321 30.21 -13.42 -50.08
N THR A 322 29.52 -12.45 -50.68
CA THR A 322 29.59 -11.04 -50.23
C THR A 322 28.51 -10.64 -49.23
N LEU A 323 27.54 -11.52 -48.96
CA LEU A 323 26.49 -11.27 -47.98
C LEU A 323 27.09 -11.20 -46.56
N GLN A 324 26.97 -10.04 -45.92
CA GLN A 324 27.31 -9.85 -44.52
C GLN A 324 26.13 -9.20 -43.82
N CYS A 325 25.65 -9.78 -42.72
CA CYS A 325 24.53 -9.26 -41.95
C CYS A 325 24.93 -8.97 -40.51
N LEU A 326 24.50 -7.83 -39.99
CA LEU A 326 24.71 -7.41 -38.61
C LEU A 326 23.37 -7.43 -37.85
N PRO A 327 23.27 -8.12 -36.70
CA PRO A 327 22.10 -8.05 -35.82
C PRO A 327 22.00 -6.67 -35.18
N ILE A 328 20.79 -6.12 -35.14
CA ILE A 328 20.52 -4.79 -34.56
C ILE A 328 19.57 -4.89 -33.37
N ALA A 329 18.35 -5.40 -33.56
CA ALA A 329 17.32 -5.44 -32.53
C ALA A 329 17.25 -6.81 -31.83
N GLU A 330 17.52 -6.85 -30.53
CA GLU A 330 17.44 -8.11 -29.77
C GLU A 330 16.01 -8.52 -29.38
N THR A 331 15.13 -7.55 -29.16
CA THR A 331 13.76 -7.78 -28.66
C THR A 331 12.77 -6.88 -29.36
N LEU A 332 11.61 -7.44 -29.73
CA LEU A 332 10.45 -6.73 -30.24
C LEU A 332 9.41 -6.63 -29.12
N THR A 333 8.87 -5.42 -28.92
CA THR A 333 7.74 -5.19 -28.00
C THR A 333 6.43 -5.16 -28.80
N PRO A 334 5.28 -5.61 -28.24
CA PRO A 334 4.04 -5.62 -28.99
C PRO A 334 3.63 -4.23 -29.47
N GLY A 335 3.39 -4.10 -30.77
CA GLY A 335 3.07 -2.84 -31.46
C GLY A 335 4.31 -2.06 -31.92
N SER A 336 5.51 -2.63 -31.79
CA SER A 336 6.75 -2.01 -32.26
C SER A 336 7.21 -2.59 -33.60
N THR A 337 7.91 -1.74 -34.34
CA THR A 337 8.62 -2.08 -35.57
C THR A 337 10.10 -1.76 -35.35
N SER A 338 10.98 -2.68 -35.71
CA SER A 338 12.42 -2.49 -35.54
C SER A 338 13.22 -3.17 -36.65
N ILE A 339 14.41 -2.63 -36.92
CA ILE A 339 15.36 -3.25 -37.85
C ILE A 339 16.01 -4.43 -37.13
N ALA A 340 15.75 -5.66 -37.60
CA ALA A 340 16.36 -6.86 -37.05
C ALA A 340 17.78 -7.07 -37.57
N LEU A 341 17.97 -6.90 -38.88
CA LEU A 341 19.26 -7.09 -39.55
C LEU A 341 19.56 -5.93 -40.49
N SER A 342 20.82 -5.51 -40.52
CA SER A 342 21.38 -4.68 -41.58
C SER A 342 22.38 -5.52 -42.36
N CYS A 343 22.11 -5.76 -43.63
CA CYS A 343 22.93 -6.59 -44.51
C CYS A 343 23.59 -5.77 -45.61
N SER A 344 24.81 -6.16 -46.01
CA SER A 344 25.50 -5.66 -47.19
C SER A 344 25.72 -6.76 -48.22
N LEU A 345 25.61 -6.40 -49.49
CA LEU A 345 25.81 -7.29 -50.64
C LEU A 345 26.48 -6.51 -51.78
N THR A 346 27.28 -7.18 -52.60
CA THR A 346 27.88 -6.59 -53.81
C THR A 346 27.19 -7.10 -55.07
N ALA A 347 26.79 -6.18 -55.95
CA ALA A 347 26.24 -6.53 -57.25
C ALA A 347 27.36 -7.06 -58.18
N ALA A 348 27.08 -8.13 -58.92
CA ALA A 348 28.06 -8.71 -59.85
C ALA A 348 28.31 -7.79 -61.05
N GLU A 349 29.49 -7.93 -61.66
CA GLU A 349 29.78 -7.34 -62.96
C GLU A 349 28.98 -8.04 -64.06
N LEU A 350 28.34 -7.28 -64.96
CA LEU A 350 27.46 -7.85 -66.00
C LEU A 350 28.22 -8.40 -67.24
N GLN A 351 29.55 -8.58 -67.15
CA GLN A 351 30.47 -9.20 -68.13
C GLN A 351 30.04 -9.11 -69.61
N GLY A 352 29.74 -7.91 -70.11
CA GLY A 352 29.44 -7.71 -71.54
C GLY A 352 27.97 -7.92 -71.96
N ASN A 353 27.07 -8.36 -71.07
CA ASN A 353 25.63 -8.45 -71.34
C ASN A 353 24.99 -7.05 -71.47
N ARG A 354 24.36 -6.75 -72.61
CA ARG A 354 23.77 -5.41 -72.89
C ARG A 354 22.49 -5.14 -72.09
N ASN A 355 21.90 -6.16 -71.49
CA ASN A 355 20.66 -6.05 -70.72
C ASN A 355 20.96 -5.67 -69.26
N SER A 356 20.02 -5.01 -68.60
CA SER A 356 20.06 -4.81 -67.15
C SER A 356 19.99 -6.15 -66.43
N GLY A 357 20.78 -6.31 -65.38
CA GLY A 357 20.68 -7.45 -64.47
C GLY A 357 19.61 -7.23 -63.41
N SER A 358 19.35 -8.25 -62.61
CA SER A 358 18.45 -8.17 -61.46
C SER A 358 18.96 -9.02 -60.31
N ILE A 359 18.82 -8.53 -59.08
CA ILE A 359 19.06 -9.29 -57.85
C ILE A 359 17.73 -9.43 -57.14
N THR A 360 17.32 -10.65 -56.82
CA THR A 360 16.13 -10.89 -55.99
C THR A 360 16.56 -11.41 -54.64
N ILE A 361 16.12 -10.71 -53.59
CA ILE A 361 16.30 -11.08 -52.20
C ILE A 361 14.96 -11.60 -51.71
N THR A 362 14.96 -12.79 -51.11
CA THR A 362 13.78 -13.42 -50.53
C THR A 362 14.11 -13.85 -49.11
N VAL A 363 13.23 -13.57 -48.17
CA VAL A 363 13.28 -14.16 -46.83
C VAL A 363 12.11 -15.13 -46.72
N ASN A 364 12.43 -16.42 -46.63
CA ASN A 364 11.41 -17.46 -46.55
C ASN A 364 10.67 -17.39 -45.22
N GLN A 365 9.41 -17.87 -45.23
CA GLN A 365 8.60 -18.00 -44.03
C GLN A 365 9.35 -18.79 -42.94
N LEU A 366 9.43 -18.24 -41.74
CA LEU A 366 10.06 -18.88 -40.59
C LEU A 366 9.00 -19.39 -39.62
N GLN A 367 9.18 -20.63 -39.15
CA GLN A 367 8.39 -21.16 -38.03
C GLN A 367 8.82 -20.56 -36.68
N ASN A 368 10.04 -20.03 -36.62
CA ASN A 368 10.62 -19.40 -35.43
C ASN A 368 11.50 -18.22 -35.87
N CYS A 369 10.86 -17.08 -36.15
CA CYS A 369 11.52 -15.81 -36.38
C CYS A 369 11.96 -15.15 -35.06
N GLY A 370 11.24 -15.45 -33.96
CA GLY A 370 11.64 -15.09 -32.61
C GLY A 370 11.04 -16.01 -31.56
N THR A 371 11.54 -15.89 -30.33
CA THR A 371 11.09 -16.68 -29.18
C THR A 371 10.45 -15.76 -28.16
N GLY A 372 9.23 -16.08 -27.71
CA GLY A 372 8.54 -15.34 -26.66
C GLY A 372 9.36 -15.31 -25.36
N VAL A 373 9.55 -14.12 -24.78
CA VAL A 373 10.40 -13.92 -23.60
C VAL A 373 9.84 -14.65 -22.36
N ASN A 374 8.52 -14.70 -22.22
CA ASN A 374 7.86 -15.32 -21.07
C ASN A 374 7.44 -16.77 -21.35
N SER A 375 6.93 -17.04 -22.55
CA SER A 375 6.39 -18.36 -22.91
C SER A 375 7.45 -19.34 -23.40
N GLY A 376 8.57 -18.84 -23.95
CA GLY A 376 9.54 -19.65 -24.69
C GLY A 376 8.99 -20.22 -26.01
N GLN A 377 7.79 -19.84 -26.44
CA GLN A 377 7.18 -20.35 -27.65
C GLN A 377 7.77 -19.69 -28.90
N PRO A 378 7.83 -20.42 -30.03
CA PRO A 378 8.29 -19.86 -31.29
C PRO A 378 7.21 -18.97 -31.92
N TYR A 379 7.62 -17.78 -32.37
CA TYR A 379 6.80 -16.85 -33.14
C TYR A 379 7.13 -17.01 -34.62
N PRO A 380 6.14 -17.36 -35.46
CA PRO A 380 6.37 -17.47 -36.90
C PRO A 380 6.51 -16.08 -37.53
N SER A 381 7.15 -16.00 -38.69
CA SER A 381 7.03 -14.83 -39.57
C SER A 381 6.25 -15.19 -40.82
N ASP A 382 5.83 -14.18 -41.57
CA ASP A 382 5.51 -14.30 -42.99
C ASP A 382 6.80 -14.33 -43.84
N GLN A 383 6.63 -14.26 -45.16
CA GLN A 383 7.70 -14.23 -46.15
C GLN A 383 7.65 -12.89 -46.89
N ASP A 384 8.81 -12.42 -47.33
CA ASP A 384 8.89 -11.24 -48.20
C ASP A 384 9.95 -11.42 -49.27
N SER A 385 9.79 -10.71 -50.39
CA SER A 385 10.74 -10.70 -51.49
C SER A 385 10.77 -9.36 -52.20
N THR A 386 11.99 -8.89 -52.48
CA THR A 386 12.23 -7.66 -53.24
C THR A 386 13.21 -7.91 -54.38
N THR A 387 13.02 -7.21 -55.49
CA THR A 387 13.88 -7.29 -56.67
C THR A 387 14.53 -5.93 -56.94
N ILE A 388 15.83 -5.96 -57.18
CA ILE A 388 16.70 -4.81 -57.35
C ILE A 388 17.24 -4.82 -58.79
N ASP A 389 17.10 -3.71 -59.51
CA ASP A 389 17.67 -3.58 -60.86
C ASP A 389 19.19 -3.34 -60.75
N VAL A 390 19.99 -4.13 -61.46
CA VAL A 390 21.44 -3.91 -61.61
C VAL A 390 21.69 -3.17 -62.93
N ARG A 391 22.25 -1.97 -62.84
CA ARG A 391 22.60 -1.14 -64.00
C ARG A 391 24.10 -1.10 -64.20
N ARG A 392 24.50 -1.01 -65.46
CA ARG A 392 25.89 -0.74 -65.79
C ARG A 392 26.35 0.60 -65.25
N GLN A 393 27.59 0.63 -64.81
CA GLN A 393 28.28 1.89 -64.57
C GLN A 393 28.52 2.53 -65.95
N LYS A 394 27.88 3.67 -66.24
CA LYS A 394 28.17 4.40 -67.49
C LYS A 394 29.63 4.86 -67.43
N GLY A 395 30.49 4.14 -68.13
CA GLY A 395 31.90 4.48 -68.30
C GLY A 395 32.06 5.85 -68.95
N ARG A 396 32.91 6.64 -68.31
CA ARG A 396 33.70 7.71 -68.94
C ARG A 396 34.57 7.17 -70.05
#